data_AF-A0A163ISM6-F1
#
_entry.id   AF-A0A163ISM6-F1
#
_cell.length_a   1.000
_cell.length_b   1.000
_cell.length_c   1.000
_cell.angle_alpha   90.00
_cell.angle_beta   90.00
_cell.angle_gamma   90.00
#
_symmetry.space_group_name_H-M   'P 1'
#
loop_
_entity.id
_entity.type
_entity.pdbx_description
1 polymer ?
#
loop_
_entity_poly.entity_id
_entity_poly.type
_entity_poly.pdbx_seq_one_letter_code
_entity_poly.pdbx_strand_id
1 'polypeptide(L)'
;MESLHSSSIRSLLLPTHDTGLLFPAPHIARFWKLKLDPAARTTWYKLLVQKVPLQSYLMHIGRASSPNCLLCQQSVEDLHHFWVGCPSKFDSWRQVLRSLYPDLHFTSSIIMTALSSLQPPSSILDRDRFLTILGSTLNRIWLSHWAFKIDHRPFSSQAVAKMSIKIARQILHR
;
A
#
# COMPACT_ATOMS: atom_id res chain seq x y z
N MET A 1 22.91 22.32 37.68
CA MET A 1 23.57 22.01 36.40
C MET A 1 23.69 20.50 36.34
N GLU A 2 22.62 19.81 35.92
CA GLU A 2 22.61 18.36 35.76
C GLU A 2 21.87 18.01 34.48
N SER A 3 22.55 17.22 33.67
CA SER A 3 22.22 16.80 32.30
C SER A 3 21.13 15.74 32.30
N LEU A 4 20.01 16.02 31.64
CA LEU A 4 18.99 15.01 31.33
C LEU A 4 19.45 14.18 30.13
N HIS A 5 19.68 12.90 30.41
CA HIS A 5 20.17 11.88 29.50
C HIS A 5 19.19 11.65 28.33
N SER A 6 19.71 11.70 27.11
CA SER A 6 19.00 11.55 25.82
C SER A 6 18.32 10.19 25.58
N SER A 7 18.36 9.26 26.53
CA SER A 7 17.86 7.88 26.41
C SER A 7 16.34 7.74 26.67
N SER A 8 15.69 8.73 27.29
CA SER A 8 14.29 8.61 27.73
C SER A 8 13.24 8.96 26.66
N ILE A 9 13.62 9.64 25.57
CA ILE A 9 12.66 10.07 24.54
C ILE A 9 12.34 8.93 23.55
N ARG A 10 13.24 7.97 23.36
CA ARG A 10 13.04 6.86 22.40
C ARG A 10 11.98 5.83 22.84
N SER A 11 11.67 5.74 24.13
CA SER A 11 10.64 4.84 24.64
C SER A 11 9.20 5.38 24.47
N LEU A 12 9.05 6.69 24.21
CA LEU A 12 7.73 7.35 24.12
C LEU A 12 7.13 7.39 22.71
N LEU A 13 7.83 6.86 21.70
CA LEU A 13 7.37 6.84 20.29
C LEU A 13 7.12 5.44 19.73
N LEU A 14 7.37 4.39 20.51
CA LEU A 14 7.02 3.04 20.12
C LEU A 14 5.64 2.71 20.70
N PRO A 15 4.64 2.37 19.87
CA PRO A 15 3.35 1.93 20.37
C PRO A 15 3.54 0.71 21.27
N THR A 16 3.42 0.91 22.58
CA THR A 16 3.30 -0.16 23.58
C THR A 16 1.87 -0.66 23.56
N HIS A 17 1.54 -1.41 22.51
CA HIS A 17 0.47 -2.39 22.58
C HIS A 17 0.95 -3.58 21.77
N ASP A 18 0.91 -4.76 22.40
CA ASP A 18 1.03 -6.08 21.78
C ASP A 18 0.26 -6.12 20.45
N THR A 19 0.92 -5.71 19.38
CA THR A 19 0.52 -6.05 18.03
C THR A 19 1.45 -7.20 17.72
N GLY A 20 1.18 -8.36 18.34
CA GLY A 20 1.82 -9.61 17.95
C GLY A 20 1.81 -9.63 16.43
N LEU A 21 2.99 -9.69 15.82
CA LEU A 21 3.12 -9.61 14.36
C LEU A 21 2.06 -10.52 13.77
N LEU A 22 1.07 -9.95 13.07
CA LEU A 22 -0.07 -10.66 12.46
C LEU A 22 0.37 -11.69 11.38
N PHE A 23 1.66 -11.95 11.29
CA PHE A 23 2.33 -12.69 10.24
C PHE A 23 3.39 -13.60 10.84
N PRO A 24 3.46 -14.86 10.37
CA PRO A 24 4.56 -15.76 10.70
C PRO A 24 5.91 -15.11 10.40
N ALA A 25 6.90 -15.33 11.27
CA ALA A 25 8.25 -14.77 11.12
C ALA A 25 8.87 -14.93 9.71
N PRO A 26 8.68 -16.06 8.99
CA PRO A 26 9.20 -16.20 7.62
C PRO A 26 8.59 -15.22 6.62
N HIS A 27 7.30 -14.88 6.74
CA HIS A 27 6.63 -13.96 5.81
C HIS A 27 7.12 -12.53 6.02
N ILE A 28 7.26 -12.11 7.28
CA ILE A 28 7.84 -10.80 7.63
C ILE A 28 9.29 -10.72 7.19
N ALA A 29 10.08 -11.77 7.39
CA ALA A 29 11.47 -11.81 6.94
C ALA A 29 11.58 -11.63 5.41
N ARG A 30 10.70 -12.28 4.63
CA ARG A 30 10.65 -12.08 3.17
C ARG A 30 10.29 -10.63 2.82
N PHE A 31 9.27 -10.06 3.46
CA PHE A 31 8.87 -8.67 3.23
C PHE A 31 10.04 -7.69 3.38
N TRP A 32 10.85 -7.83 4.43
CA TRP A 32 12.02 -6.96 4.65
C TRP A 32 13.13 -7.16 3.61
N LYS A 33 13.23 -8.35 3.00
CA LYS A 33 14.20 -8.66 1.93
C LYS A 33 13.78 -8.21 0.53
N LEU A 34 12.50 -7.86 0.31
CA LEU A 34 12.04 -7.39 -1.00
C LEU A 34 12.82 -6.16 -1.46
N LYS A 35 13.16 -6.11 -2.76
CA LYS A 35 13.83 -4.98 -3.44
C LYS A 35 12.89 -3.77 -3.62
N LEU A 36 12.34 -3.26 -2.51
CA LEU A 36 11.44 -2.11 -2.47
C LEU A 36 12.19 -0.82 -2.12
N ASP A 37 11.78 0.27 -2.75
CA ASP A 37 12.11 1.61 -2.27
C ASP A 37 11.65 1.78 -0.82
N PRO A 38 12.39 2.52 0.03
CA PRO A 38 12.02 2.75 1.43
C PRO A 38 10.59 3.27 1.59
N ALA A 39 10.18 4.23 0.76
CA ALA A 39 8.82 4.77 0.76
C ALA A 39 7.76 3.71 0.45
N ALA A 40 8.03 2.82 -0.52
CA ALA A 40 7.11 1.75 -0.86
C ALA A 40 6.98 0.72 0.27
N ARG A 41 8.10 0.41 0.92
CA ARG A 41 8.11 -0.46 2.10
C ARG A 41 7.31 0.15 3.26
N THR A 42 7.49 1.44 3.55
CA THR A 42 6.71 2.13 4.59
C THR A 42 5.21 2.13 4.28
N THR A 43 4.82 2.43 3.05
CA THR A 43 3.41 2.41 2.62
C THR A 43 2.79 1.02 2.79
N TRP A 44 3.49 -0.03 2.35
CA TRP A 44 2.99 -1.39 2.50
C TRP A 44 2.94 -1.83 3.97
N TYR A 45 3.93 -1.44 4.78
CA TYR A 45 3.89 -1.72 6.20
C TYR A 45 2.65 -1.15 6.89
N LYS A 46 2.22 0.08 6.52
CA LYS A 46 0.96 0.67 7.02
C LYS A 46 -0.26 -0.18 6.71
N LEU A 47 -0.32 -0.82 5.54
CA LEU A 47 -1.36 -1.79 5.20
C LEU A 47 -1.26 -3.03 6.11
N LEU A 48 -0.07 -3.61 6.28
CA LEU A 48 0.13 -4.81 7.08
C LEU A 48 -0.28 -4.62 8.55
N VAL A 49 0.00 -3.45 9.13
CA VAL A 49 -0.43 -3.09 10.49
C VAL A 49 -1.80 -2.42 10.56
N GLN A 50 -2.48 -2.28 9.41
CA GLN A 50 -3.80 -1.65 9.26
C GLN A 50 -3.87 -0.21 9.83
N LYS A 51 -2.74 0.51 9.82
CA LYS A 51 -2.64 1.92 10.27
C LYS A 51 -2.75 2.85 9.07
N VAL A 52 -3.98 2.99 8.58
CA VAL A 52 -4.34 3.79 7.41
C VAL A 52 -5.40 4.80 7.79
N PRO A 53 -5.25 6.09 7.42
CA PRO A 53 -6.23 7.12 7.73
C PRO A 53 -7.43 7.03 6.77
N LEU A 54 -8.31 6.08 7.00
CA LEU A 54 -9.57 5.91 6.25
C LEU A 54 -10.48 7.13 6.41
N GLN A 55 -11.37 7.38 5.46
CA GLN A 55 -12.28 8.54 5.54
C GLN A 55 -13.13 8.57 6.81
N SER A 56 -13.56 7.42 7.34
CA SER A 56 -14.33 7.38 8.62
C SER A 56 -13.54 7.97 9.78
N TYR A 57 -12.27 7.58 9.93
CA TYR A 57 -11.36 8.15 10.94
C TYR A 57 -11.11 9.64 10.68
N LEU A 58 -10.86 10.01 9.41
CA LEU A 58 -10.63 11.41 9.05
C LEU A 58 -11.84 12.29 9.32
N MET A 59 -13.06 11.78 9.12
CA MET A 59 -14.30 12.48 9.46
C MET A 59 -14.40 12.71 10.96
N HIS A 60 -14.13 11.67 11.75
CA HIS A 60 -14.15 11.75 13.22
C HIS A 60 -13.22 12.83 13.77
N ILE A 61 -12.04 13.05 13.15
CA ILE A 61 -11.10 14.10 13.56
C ILE A 61 -11.27 15.43 12.81
N GLY A 62 -12.38 15.64 12.10
CA GLY A 62 -12.68 16.89 11.39
C GLY A 62 -11.82 17.15 10.14
N ARG A 63 -11.24 16.12 9.53
CA ARG A 63 -10.39 16.17 8.33
C ARG A 63 -11.06 15.56 7.07
N ALA A 64 -12.34 15.22 7.17
CA ALA A 64 -13.19 14.83 6.06
C ALA A 64 -14.65 15.19 6.38
N SER A 65 -15.48 15.41 5.35
CA SER A 65 -16.91 15.70 5.50
C SER A 65 -17.80 14.46 5.40
N SER A 66 -17.26 13.34 4.94
CA SER A 66 -18.00 12.09 4.67
C SER A 66 -17.10 10.88 4.88
N PRO A 67 -17.64 9.71 5.29
CA PRO A 67 -16.90 8.46 5.36
C PRO A 67 -16.75 7.77 3.99
N ASN A 68 -17.37 8.31 2.94
CA ASN A 68 -17.33 7.73 1.60
C ASN A 68 -15.98 7.96 0.93
N CYS A 69 -15.55 6.99 0.12
CA CYS A 69 -14.31 7.07 -0.65
C CYS A 69 -14.18 8.39 -1.40
N LEU A 70 -13.07 9.08 -1.19
CA LEU A 70 -12.84 10.40 -1.76
C LEU A 70 -12.77 10.39 -3.31
N LEU A 71 -12.42 9.24 -3.91
CA LEU A 71 -12.24 9.13 -5.37
C LEU A 71 -13.54 8.79 -6.11
N CYS A 72 -14.31 7.80 -5.64
CA CYS A 72 -15.54 7.37 -6.34
C CYS A 72 -16.82 7.88 -5.67
N GLN A 73 -16.78 8.25 -4.40
CA GLN A 73 -17.91 8.76 -3.60
C GLN A 73 -19.12 7.81 -3.48
N GLN A 74 -19.01 6.57 -3.97
CA GLN A 74 -20.12 5.62 -4.06
C GLN A 74 -20.25 4.70 -2.85
N SER A 75 -19.19 4.50 -2.08
CA SER A 75 -19.18 3.57 -0.94
C SER A 75 -18.35 4.10 0.21
N VAL A 76 -18.70 3.67 1.43
CA VAL A 76 -17.89 3.89 2.63
C VAL A 76 -16.49 3.31 2.41
N GLU A 77 -15.45 4.06 2.78
CA GLU A 77 -14.08 3.64 2.59
C GLU A 77 -13.61 2.72 3.73
N ASP A 78 -13.60 1.41 3.46
CA ASP A 78 -12.90 0.42 4.28
C ASP A 78 -11.45 0.19 3.80
N LEU A 79 -10.71 -0.69 4.48
CA LEU A 79 -9.33 -0.98 4.14
C LEU A 79 -9.18 -1.59 2.73
N HIS A 80 -10.07 -2.50 2.33
CA HIS A 80 -10.03 -3.11 1.00
C HIS A 80 -10.29 -2.05 -0.07
N HIS A 81 -11.30 -1.20 0.11
CA HIS A 81 -11.67 -0.12 -0.79
C HIS A 81 -10.58 0.96 -0.87
N PHE A 82 -9.93 1.28 0.26
CA PHE A 82 -8.83 2.24 0.31
C PHE A 82 -7.66 1.81 -0.57
N TRP A 83 -7.31 0.52 -0.61
CA TRP A 83 -6.13 0.06 -1.35
C TRP A 83 -6.42 -0.45 -2.75
N VAL A 84 -7.50 -1.19 -2.93
CA VAL A 84 -7.76 -1.97 -4.14
C VAL A 84 -9.18 -1.80 -4.66
N GLY A 85 -10.20 -1.87 -3.80
CA GLY A 85 -11.60 -1.99 -4.19
C GLY A 85 -12.22 -0.75 -4.85
N CYS A 86 -11.63 0.43 -4.68
CA CYS A 86 -12.07 1.64 -5.40
C CYS A 86 -11.89 1.47 -6.92
N PRO A 87 -12.90 1.74 -7.78
CA PRO A 87 -12.80 1.56 -9.23
C PRO A 87 -11.58 2.22 -9.87
N SER A 88 -11.25 3.47 -9.49
CA SER A 88 -10.07 4.17 -10.02
C SER A 88 -8.75 3.51 -9.60
N LYS A 89 -8.66 3.04 -8.35
CA LYS A 89 -7.47 2.34 -7.85
C LYS A 89 -7.36 0.96 -8.50
N PHE A 90 -8.47 0.23 -8.61
CA PHE A 90 -8.51 -1.08 -9.27
C PHE A 90 -8.12 -1.00 -10.73
N ASP A 91 -8.53 0.06 -11.44
CA ASP A 91 -8.12 0.26 -12.83
C ASP A 91 -6.60 0.45 -12.95
N SER A 92 -5.98 1.15 -12.00
CA SER A 92 -4.51 1.26 -11.94
C SER A 92 -3.86 -0.11 -11.80
N TRP A 93 -4.35 -0.93 -10.88
CA TRP A 93 -3.88 -2.30 -10.67
C TRP A 93 -4.05 -3.16 -11.93
N ARG A 94 -5.22 -3.11 -12.55
CA ARG A 94 -5.55 -3.86 -13.77
C ARG A 94 -4.58 -3.52 -14.90
N GLN A 95 -4.32 -2.24 -15.14
CA GLN A 95 -3.40 -1.81 -16.18
C GLN A 95 -1.97 -2.30 -15.94
N VAL A 96 -1.47 -2.20 -14.70
CA VAL A 96 -0.12 -2.68 -14.33
C VAL A 96 -0.02 -4.20 -14.51
N LEU A 97 -0.96 -4.95 -13.92
CA LEU A 97 -0.89 -6.40 -13.91
C LEU A 97 -1.12 -6.98 -15.30
N ARG A 98 -2.06 -6.45 -16.08
CA ARG A 98 -2.26 -6.86 -17.48
C ARG A 98 -1.03 -6.58 -18.35
N SER A 99 -0.28 -5.51 -18.07
CA SER A 99 0.95 -5.22 -18.82
C SER A 99 2.12 -6.13 -18.48
N LEU A 100 2.17 -6.71 -17.27
CA LEU A 100 3.31 -7.48 -16.78
C LEU A 100 3.04 -8.98 -16.70
N TYR A 101 1.77 -9.36 -16.63
CA TYR A 101 1.25 -10.73 -16.53
C TYR A 101 0.01 -10.87 -17.42
N PRO A 102 0.16 -10.73 -18.76
CA PRO A 102 -0.97 -10.65 -19.70
C PRO A 102 -1.87 -11.88 -19.69
N ASP A 103 -1.32 -13.05 -19.36
CA ASP A 103 -2.03 -14.33 -19.36
C ASP A 103 -2.77 -14.61 -18.05
N LEU A 104 -2.65 -13.71 -17.05
CA LEU A 104 -3.25 -13.88 -15.73
C LEU A 104 -4.33 -12.83 -15.47
N HIS A 105 -5.44 -13.28 -14.88
CA HIS A 105 -6.53 -12.41 -14.46
C HIS A 105 -6.49 -12.18 -12.96
N PHE A 106 -6.54 -10.92 -12.54
CA PHE A 106 -6.49 -10.52 -11.14
C PHE A 106 -7.76 -9.80 -10.74
N THR A 107 -8.43 -10.31 -9.70
CA THR A 107 -9.54 -9.62 -9.03
C THR A 107 -8.99 -8.74 -7.91
N SER A 108 -9.80 -7.78 -7.44
CA SER A 108 -9.44 -6.95 -6.27
C SER A 108 -9.13 -7.81 -5.04
N SER A 109 -9.90 -8.88 -4.83
CA SER A 109 -9.70 -9.82 -3.72
C SER A 109 -8.35 -10.55 -3.81
N ILE A 110 -7.95 -11.03 -5.01
CA ILE A 110 -6.65 -11.69 -5.20
C ILE A 110 -5.50 -10.73 -4.87
N ILE A 111 -5.59 -9.49 -5.33
CA ILE A 111 -4.55 -8.47 -5.09
C ILE A 111 -4.49 -8.13 -3.60
N MET A 112 -5.62 -7.88 -2.96
CA MET A 112 -5.68 -7.58 -1.53
C MET A 112 -5.17 -8.74 -0.69
N THR A 113 -5.50 -9.98 -1.05
CA THR A 113 -5.00 -11.19 -0.40
C THR A 113 -3.49 -11.30 -0.53
N ALA A 114 -2.93 -11.07 -1.72
CA ALA A 114 -1.48 -11.12 -1.91
C ALA A 114 -0.75 -10.01 -1.15
N LEU A 115 -1.30 -8.79 -1.12
CA LEU A 115 -0.78 -7.67 -0.35
C LEU A 115 -0.83 -7.95 1.16
N SER A 116 -1.91 -8.53 1.64
CA SER A 116 -2.14 -8.74 3.07
C SER A 116 -1.36 -9.94 3.57
N SER A 117 -1.43 -11.09 2.90
CA SER A 117 -0.76 -12.34 3.32
C SER A 117 0.73 -12.41 2.92
N LEU A 118 1.19 -11.45 2.11
CA LEU A 118 2.49 -11.47 1.43
C LEU A 118 2.68 -12.70 0.53
N GLN A 119 1.62 -13.39 0.11
CA GLN A 119 1.69 -14.60 -0.71
C GLN A 119 1.13 -14.35 -2.12
N PRO A 120 1.97 -14.48 -3.17
CA PRO A 120 1.49 -14.46 -4.55
C PRO A 120 0.58 -15.66 -4.85
N PRO A 121 -0.32 -15.56 -5.84
CA PRO A 121 -1.01 -16.72 -6.41
C PRO A 121 -0.03 -17.80 -6.86
N SER A 122 -0.43 -19.07 -6.81
CA SER A 122 0.43 -20.21 -7.19
C SER A 122 0.91 -20.17 -8.64
N SER A 123 0.18 -19.50 -9.53
CA SER A 123 0.58 -19.27 -10.93
C SER A 123 1.76 -18.30 -11.09
N ILE A 124 2.17 -17.59 -10.03
CA ILE A 124 3.31 -16.68 -10.04
C ILE A 124 4.59 -17.45 -9.69
N LEU A 125 5.46 -17.64 -10.69
CA LEU A 125 6.75 -18.29 -10.51
C LEU A 125 7.75 -17.39 -9.75
N ASP A 126 7.92 -16.15 -10.22
CA ASP A 126 8.81 -15.17 -9.58
C ASP A 126 8.05 -14.37 -8.51
N ARG A 127 8.04 -14.93 -7.30
CA ARG A 127 7.29 -14.41 -6.15
C ARG A 127 7.78 -13.04 -5.70
N ASP A 128 9.09 -12.86 -5.57
CA ASP A 128 9.68 -11.64 -5.04
C ASP A 128 9.52 -10.48 -6.02
N ARG A 129 9.64 -10.74 -7.33
CA ARG A 129 9.34 -9.73 -8.35
C ARG A 129 7.88 -9.31 -8.30
N PHE A 130 6.94 -10.26 -8.22
CA PHE A 130 5.52 -9.96 -8.14
C PHE A 130 5.20 -9.11 -6.90
N LEU A 131 5.71 -9.50 -5.73
CA LEU A 131 5.55 -8.73 -4.50
C LEU A 131 6.18 -7.34 -4.62
N THR A 132 7.35 -7.22 -5.24
CA THR A 132 8.00 -5.91 -5.45
C THR A 132 7.17 -5.00 -6.36
N ILE A 133 6.55 -5.56 -7.41
CA ILE A 133 5.62 -4.84 -8.29
C ILE A 133 4.39 -4.38 -7.50
N LEU A 134 3.82 -5.27 -6.66
CA LEU A 134 2.68 -4.92 -5.82
C LEU A 134 3.02 -3.78 -4.85
N GLY A 135 4.11 -3.89 -4.09
CA GLY A 135 4.52 -2.85 -3.15
C GLY A 135 4.82 -1.51 -3.82
N SER A 136 5.47 -1.54 -4.99
CA SER A 136 5.78 -0.32 -5.76
C SER A 136 4.52 0.35 -6.30
N THR A 137 3.58 -0.44 -6.81
CA THR A 137 2.28 0.06 -7.31
C THR A 137 1.41 0.59 -6.17
N LEU A 138 1.38 -0.11 -5.03
CA LEU A 138 0.71 0.33 -3.80
C LEU A 138 1.19 1.71 -3.38
N ASN A 139 2.51 1.94 -3.43
CA ASN A 139 3.10 3.23 -3.14
C ASN A 139 2.67 4.33 -4.12
N ARG A 140 2.54 4.02 -5.42
CA ARG A 140 2.09 5.01 -6.41
C ARG A 140 0.63 5.37 -6.24
N ILE A 141 -0.21 4.39 -5.89
CA ILE A 141 -1.61 4.63 -5.52
C ILE A 141 -1.68 5.50 -4.26
N TRP A 142 -0.90 5.18 -3.23
CA TRP A 142 -0.81 5.99 -2.00
C TRP A 142 -0.45 7.44 -2.30
N LEU A 143 0.66 7.68 -3.00
CA LEU A 143 1.11 9.04 -3.33
C LEU A 143 0.06 9.80 -4.13
N SER A 144 -0.60 9.15 -5.10
CA SER A 144 -1.62 9.80 -5.93
C SER A 144 -2.91 10.07 -5.16
N HIS A 145 -3.29 9.20 -4.22
CA HIS A 145 -4.42 9.43 -3.33
C HIS A 145 -4.21 10.65 -2.43
N TRP A 146 -3.01 10.77 -1.83
CA TRP A 146 -2.71 11.92 -0.97
C TRP A 146 -2.53 13.21 -1.75
N ALA A 147 -1.93 13.17 -2.94
CA ALA A 147 -1.88 14.32 -3.83
C ALA A 147 -3.30 14.78 -4.25
N PHE A 148 -4.25 13.87 -4.41
CA PHE A 148 -5.66 14.22 -4.64
C PHE A 148 -6.29 14.89 -3.41
N LYS A 149 -6.06 14.34 -2.22
CA LYS A 149 -6.68 14.84 -0.99
C LYS A 149 -6.08 16.17 -0.51
N ILE A 150 -4.77 16.34 -0.61
CA ILE A 150 -4.03 17.47 -0.03
C ILE A 150 -3.76 18.54 -1.09
N ASP A 151 -3.23 18.14 -2.24
CA ASP A 151 -2.79 19.06 -3.30
C ASP A 151 -3.86 19.28 -4.39
N HIS A 152 -5.06 18.70 -4.22
CA HIS A 152 -6.15 18.71 -5.19
C HIS A 152 -5.76 18.22 -6.60
N ARG A 153 -4.70 17.41 -6.71
CA ARG A 153 -4.23 16.87 -8.00
C ARG A 153 -5.11 15.69 -8.43
N PRO A 154 -5.78 15.72 -9.60
CA PRO A 154 -6.64 14.62 -10.05
C PRO A 154 -5.95 13.26 -10.02
N PHE A 155 -6.63 12.25 -9.46
CA PHE A 155 -6.14 10.88 -9.51
C PHE A 155 -6.26 10.34 -10.94
N SER A 156 -5.13 9.90 -11.52
CA SER A 156 -5.09 9.29 -12.85
C SER A 156 -4.58 7.86 -12.78
N SER A 157 -5.47 6.91 -13.05
CA SER A 157 -5.13 5.47 -13.06
C SER A 157 -4.03 5.14 -14.07
N GLN A 158 -4.09 5.78 -15.23
CA GLN A 158 -3.11 5.62 -16.29
C GLN A 158 -1.73 6.15 -15.88
N ALA A 159 -1.66 7.31 -15.22
CA ALA A 159 -0.38 7.87 -14.76
C ALA A 159 0.26 6.97 -13.68
N VAL A 160 -0.55 6.48 -12.73
CA VAL A 160 -0.13 5.50 -11.72
C VAL A 160 0.41 4.24 -12.40
N ALA A 161 -0.33 3.69 -13.36
CA ALA A 161 0.05 2.47 -14.04
C ALA A 161 1.34 2.63 -14.85
N LYS A 162 1.45 3.69 -15.66
CA LYS A 162 2.63 3.99 -16.48
C LYS A 162 3.91 4.09 -15.63
N MET A 163 3.83 4.79 -14.50
CA MET A 163 4.98 4.93 -13.60
C MET A 163 5.33 3.60 -12.91
N SER A 164 4.33 2.85 -12.47
CA SER A 164 4.54 1.55 -11.82
C SER A 164 5.17 0.52 -12.76
N ILE A 165 4.71 0.47 -14.02
CA ILE A 165 5.31 -0.37 -15.07
C ILE A 165 6.75 0.05 -15.36
N LYS A 166 7.04 1.36 -15.42
CA LYS A 166 8.40 1.86 -15.62
C LYS A 166 9.33 1.37 -14.50
N ILE A 167 8.92 1.49 -13.25
CA ILE A 167 9.69 1.02 -12.09
C ILE A 167 9.88 -0.51 -12.15
N ALA A 168 8.81 -1.25 -12.42
CA ALA A 168 8.85 -2.71 -12.55
C ALA A 168 9.87 -3.16 -13.60
N ARG A 169 9.95 -2.45 -14.75
CA ARG A 169 10.93 -2.74 -15.80
C ARG A 169 12.36 -2.38 -15.40
N GLN A 170 12.56 -1.33 -14.61
CA GLN A 170 13.90 -0.98 -14.11
C GLN A 170 14.43 -2.01 -13.11
N ILE A 171 13.55 -2.67 -12.35
CA ILE A 171 13.91 -3.77 -11.44
C ILE A 171 14.36 -5.01 -12.23
N LEU A 172 13.89 -5.21 -13.47
CA LEU A 172 14.31 -6.34 -14.33
C LEU A 172 15.77 -6.29 -14.77
N HIS A 173 16.38 -5.11 -14.74
CA HIS A 173 17.73 -4.88 -15.23
C HIS A 173 18.75 -4.71 -14.09
N ARG A 174 18.39 -5.09 -12.85
CA ARG A 174 19.23 -5.02 -11.64
C ARG A 174 19.29 -6.33 -10.86
#